data_AF-A0A8J3H2Y1-F1
#
_entry.id   AF-A0A8J3H2Y1-F1
#
_cell.length_a   1.000
_cell.length_b   1.000
_cell.length_c   1.000
_cell.angle_alpha   90.00
_cell.angle_beta   90.00
_cell.angle_gamma   90.00
#
_symmetry.space_group_name_H-M   'P 1'
#
loop_
_entity.id
_entity.type
_entity.pdbx_description
1 polymer ?
#
loop_
_entity_poly.entity_id
_entity_poly.type
_entity_poly.pdbx_seq_one_letter_code
_entity_poly.pdbx_strand_id
1 'polypeptide(L)'
;MRLTLVALILSLASPALADTEAVIRDHILPGQAAFSAGTRALAEAAQADCTAAALQPAYNTAFDAWMGISHLRLGPVEEAGRYQAIAFWPDARGLTEKTLRRLIAEEDPVVNTPHGYAEVSVAARGLFALDYMLYDEDFASYEAGSYSCALVQAITADLADLAGKIEAEWLSGFAETLRSAGQPGNTTYLSAREVTQALFTQLTTALEFDADQRLGQPMGTFERPRPKRAEARRSGRSLRNVTLSLEALRQMASLLAEPPPAETLAAFDMSLKNAERLDDPAFAGVETPQGRLKVEALQQNIRAIRTAAIEEVGTSLGVSAGFNSADGD
;
A
#
# COMPACT_ATOMS: atom_id res chain seq x y z
N MET A 1 -43.27 -37.87 43.90
CA MET A 1 -42.89 -36.71 43.06
C MET A 1 -41.37 -36.66 42.96
N ARG A 2 -40.82 -37.06 41.80
CA ARG A 2 -39.38 -36.90 41.48
C ARG A 2 -39.25 -35.65 40.62
N LEU A 3 -38.59 -34.61 41.14
CA LEU A 3 -38.24 -33.42 40.36
C LEU A 3 -36.95 -33.70 39.59
N THR A 4 -37.04 -33.74 38.27
CA THR A 4 -35.90 -33.76 37.34
C THR A 4 -35.42 -32.32 37.14
N LEU A 5 -34.22 -32.00 37.63
CA LEU A 5 -33.52 -30.75 37.35
C LEU A 5 -32.87 -30.88 35.97
N VAL A 6 -33.34 -30.11 34.98
CA VAL A 6 -32.66 -29.95 33.68
C VAL A 6 -31.65 -28.83 33.84
N ALA A 7 -30.36 -29.17 33.87
CA ALA A 7 -29.28 -28.20 33.85
C ALA A 7 -29.07 -27.73 32.40
N LEU A 8 -29.44 -26.47 32.13
CA LEU A 8 -29.17 -25.79 30.87
C LEU A 8 -27.70 -25.35 30.87
N ILE A 9 -26.84 -26.07 30.15
CA ILE A 9 -25.45 -25.67 29.94
C ILE A 9 -25.46 -24.58 28.86
N LEU A 10 -25.43 -23.31 29.28
CA LEU A 10 -25.09 -22.20 28.41
C LEU A 10 -23.60 -22.30 28.08
N SER A 11 -23.30 -22.77 26.89
CA SER A 11 -21.99 -22.62 26.27
C SER A 11 -21.75 -21.12 26.01
N LEU A 12 -21.03 -20.48 26.94
CA LEU A 12 -20.41 -19.18 26.73
C LEU A 12 -19.36 -19.37 25.63
N ALA A 13 -19.70 -19.05 24.39
CA ALA A 13 -18.71 -18.88 23.34
C ALA A 13 -17.82 -17.71 23.75
N SER A 14 -16.53 -17.98 23.98
CA SER A 14 -15.54 -16.92 24.15
C SER A 14 -15.63 -15.98 22.95
N PRO A 15 -15.61 -14.65 23.14
CA PRO A 15 -15.57 -13.74 22.01
C PRO A 15 -14.34 -14.08 21.16
N ALA A 16 -14.55 -14.23 19.86
CA ALA A 16 -13.51 -14.34 18.85
C ALA A 16 -12.44 -13.26 19.12
N LEU A 17 -11.28 -13.65 19.61
CA LEU A 17 -10.15 -12.75 19.75
C LEU A 17 -9.51 -12.65 18.36
N ALA A 18 -9.39 -11.43 17.84
CA ALA A 18 -8.59 -11.19 16.64
C ALA A 18 -7.14 -11.64 16.88
N ASP A 19 -6.57 -12.39 15.92
CA ASP A 19 -5.19 -12.84 16.01
C ASP A 19 -4.22 -11.76 15.49
N THR A 20 -4.09 -10.70 16.30
CA THR A 20 -3.14 -9.61 16.06
C THR A 20 -1.71 -10.14 15.86
N GLU A 21 -1.31 -11.21 16.57
CA GLU A 21 0.02 -11.78 16.41
C GLU A 21 0.17 -12.44 15.04
N ALA A 22 -0.83 -13.14 14.53
CA ALA A 22 -0.80 -13.68 13.17
C ALA A 22 -0.67 -12.58 12.11
N VAL A 23 -1.35 -11.43 12.27
CA VAL A 23 -1.16 -10.29 11.36
C VAL A 23 0.28 -9.76 11.41
N ILE A 24 0.87 -9.63 12.60
CA ILE A 24 2.27 -9.17 12.74
C ILE A 24 3.23 -10.18 12.09
N ARG A 25 3.10 -11.46 12.46
CA ARG A 25 4.03 -12.53 12.07
C ARG A 25 3.91 -12.92 10.60
N ASP A 26 2.69 -13.03 10.07
CA ASP A 26 2.44 -13.68 8.78
C ASP A 26 2.11 -12.68 7.66
N HIS A 27 1.95 -11.39 7.98
CA HIS A 27 1.63 -10.36 7.01
C HIS A 27 2.59 -9.16 7.08
N ILE A 28 2.68 -8.49 8.23
CA ILE A 28 3.47 -7.26 8.35
C ILE A 28 4.96 -7.54 8.23
N LEU A 29 5.53 -8.37 9.11
CA LEU A 29 6.99 -8.58 9.14
C LEU A 29 7.53 -9.22 7.84
N PRO A 30 6.88 -10.25 7.25
CA PRO A 30 7.31 -10.79 5.96
C PRO A 30 7.18 -9.78 4.82
N GLY A 31 6.14 -8.95 4.84
CA GLY A 31 5.94 -7.89 3.86
C GLY A 31 7.02 -6.81 3.91
N GLN A 32 7.41 -6.37 5.11
CA GLN A 32 8.54 -5.43 5.29
C GLN A 32 9.85 -6.04 4.76
N ALA A 33 10.12 -7.30 5.08
CA ALA A 33 11.31 -8.00 4.60
C ALA A 33 11.31 -8.15 3.07
N ALA A 34 10.17 -8.49 2.47
CA ALA A 34 10.05 -8.60 1.02
C ALA A 34 10.29 -7.25 0.32
N PHE A 35 9.78 -6.15 0.86
CA PHE A 35 9.98 -4.82 0.31
C PHE A 35 11.44 -4.34 0.44
N SER A 36 12.05 -4.54 1.60
CA SER A 36 13.48 -4.26 1.84
C SER A 36 14.38 -5.08 0.90
N ALA A 37 14.09 -6.36 0.70
CA ALA A 37 14.85 -7.21 -0.21
C ALA A 37 14.66 -6.78 -1.68
N GLY A 38 13.42 -6.49 -2.10
CA GLY A 38 13.11 -6.07 -3.46
C GLY A 38 13.76 -4.73 -3.84
N THR A 39 13.75 -3.75 -2.94
CA THR A 39 14.38 -2.45 -3.15
C THR A 39 15.91 -2.52 -3.16
N ARG A 40 16.50 -3.39 -2.33
CA ARG A 40 17.93 -3.68 -2.37
C ARG A 40 18.37 -4.31 -3.68
N ALA A 41 17.62 -5.32 -4.17
CA ALA A 41 17.89 -5.93 -5.46
C ALA A 41 17.76 -4.92 -6.61
N LEU A 42 16.81 -3.99 -6.53
CA LEU A 42 16.68 -2.88 -7.46
C LEU A 42 17.88 -1.92 -7.40
N ALA A 43 18.36 -1.56 -6.21
CA ALA A 43 19.54 -0.72 -6.06
C ALA A 43 20.81 -1.40 -6.60
N GLU A 44 21.00 -2.69 -6.31
CA GLU A 44 22.10 -3.50 -6.86
C GLU A 44 22.05 -3.57 -8.39
N ALA A 45 20.86 -3.78 -8.96
CA ALA A 45 20.66 -3.74 -10.41
C ALA A 45 21.02 -2.36 -10.99
N ALA A 46 20.64 -1.27 -10.33
CA ALA A 46 20.96 0.10 -10.78
C ALA A 46 22.44 0.42 -10.73
N GLN A 47 23.18 -0.15 -9.77
CA GLN A 47 24.65 -0.03 -9.74
C GLN A 47 25.31 -0.80 -10.89
N ALA A 48 24.76 -1.96 -11.27
CA ALA A 48 25.27 -2.75 -12.38
C ALA A 48 24.93 -2.13 -13.74
N ASP A 49 23.68 -1.73 -13.95
CA ASP A 49 23.17 -1.09 -15.16
C ASP A 49 21.96 -0.21 -14.80
N CYS A 50 22.17 1.10 -14.80
CA CYS A 50 21.16 2.10 -14.48
C CYS A 50 20.16 2.37 -15.61
N THR A 51 20.33 1.78 -16.80
CA THR A 51 19.49 2.09 -17.97
C THR A 51 18.06 1.62 -17.75
N ALA A 52 17.12 2.34 -18.38
CA ALA A 52 15.69 2.08 -18.19
C ALA A 52 15.33 0.61 -18.42
N ALA A 53 15.71 0.04 -19.57
CA ALA A 53 15.40 -1.33 -19.94
C ALA A 53 15.96 -2.38 -18.94
N ALA A 54 17.16 -2.15 -18.40
CA ALA A 54 17.79 -3.07 -17.46
C ALA A 54 17.06 -3.08 -16.10
N LEU A 55 16.49 -1.95 -15.67
CA LEU A 55 15.88 -1.80 -14.36
C LEU A 55 14.38 -2.10 -14.31
N GLN A 56 13.68 -2.05 -15.43
CA GLN A 56 12.24 -2.33 -15.48
C GLN A 56 11.83 -3.62 -14.74
N PRO A 57 12.52 -4.77 -14.86
CA PRO A 57 12.17 -5.97 -14.12
C PRO A 57 12.29 -5.81 -12.60
N ALA A 58 13.44 -5.33 -12.12
CA ALA A 58 13.68 -5.15 -10.68
C ALA A 58 12.78 -4.09 -10.07
N TYR A 59 12.45 -3.04 -10.83
CA TYR A 59 11.49 -2.02 -10.46
C TYR A 59 10.10 -2.62 -10.23
N ASN A 60 9.64 -3.46 -11.16
CA ASN A 60 8.35 -4.12 -11.03
C ASN A 60 8.30 -5.05 -9.81
N THR A 61 9.39 -5.79 -9.53
CA THR A 61 9.49 -6.64 -8.33
C THR A 61 9.44 -5.81 -7.03
N ALA A 62 10.17 -4.70 -6.96
CA ALA A 62 10.15 -3.83 -5.78
C ALA A 62 8.78 -3.18 -5.56
N PHE A 63 8.11 -2.75 -6.63
CA PHE A 63 6.76 -2.18 -6.54
C PHE A 63 5.72 -3.26 -6.19
N ASP A 64 5.84 -4.48 -6.71
CA ASP A 64 4.98 -5.59 -6.30
C ASP A 64 5.10 -5.86 -4.78
N ALA A 65 6.33 -5.87 -4.26
CA ALA A 65 6.58 -6.05 -2.82
C ALA A 65 6.02 -4.88 -1.99
N TRP A 66 6.17 -3.64 -2.46
CA TRP A 66 5.55 -2.47 -1.84
C TRP A 66 4.04 -2.60 -1.74
N MET A 67 3.38 -3.04 -2.81
CA MET A 67 1.92 -3.21 -2.83
C MET A 67 1.42 -4.19 -1.76
N GLY A 68 2.24 -5.18 -1.39
CA GLY A 68 1.97 -6.10 -0.29
C GLY A 68 1.83 -5.44 1.09
N ILE A 69 2.41 -4.26 1.29
CA ILE A 69 2.38 -3.51 2.56
C ILE A 69 1.92 -2.06 2.43
N SER A 70 1.56 -1.62 1.22
CA SER A 70 1.21 -0.22 0.93
C SER A 70 -0.07 0.27 1.61
N HIS A 71 -0.79 -0.60 2.30
CA HIS A 71 -1.95 -0.27 3.12
C HIS A 71 -1.57 0.11 4.57
N LEU A 72 -0.35 -0.21 5.01
CA LEU A 72 0.11 0.12 6.36
C LEU A 72 0.49 1.62 6.43
N ARG A 73 -0.29 2.38 7.19
CA ARG A 73 -0.07 3.76 7.65
C ARG A 73 -0.01 3.76 9.17
N LEU A 74 0.96 3.03 9.71
CA LEU A 74 1.25 3.03 11.14
C LEU A 74 2.72 2.70 11.40
N GLY A 75 3.26 3.27 12.47
CA GLY A 75 4.61 2.99 12.94
C GLY A 75 5.71 3.65 12.09
N PRO A 76 6.86 2.98 11.87
CA PRO A 76 8.04 3.56 11.24
C PRO A 76 7.83 4.26 9.90
N VAL A 77 6.82 3.87 9.13
CA VAL A 77 6.55 4.45 7.80
C VAL A 77 5.95 5.86 7.86
N GLU A 78 5.37 6.24 9.00
CA GLU A 78 4.74 7.57 9.19
C GLU A 78 5.77 8.64 9.57
N GLU A 79 6.94 8.24 10.04
CA GLU A 79 7.98 9.17 10.47
C GLU A 79 8.57 9.95 9.29
N ALA A 80 8.85 11.24 9.51
CA ALA A 80 9.64 12.09 8.61
C ALA A 80 9.21 12.05 7.11
N GLY A 81 7.92 11.79 6.83
CA GLY A 81 7.41 11.72 5.47
C GLY A 81 7.91 10.52 4.64
N ARG A 82 8.38 9.45 5.30
CA ARG A 82 8.93 8.25 4.63
C ARG A 82 7.93 7.61 3.67
N TYR A 83 6.64 7.56 4.02
CA TYR A 83 5.59 7.09 3.10
C TYR A 83 5.60 7.86 1.78
N GLN A 84 5.62 9.19 1.84
CA GLN A 84 5.63 10.04 0.65
C GLN A 84 6.96 9.91 -0.11
N ALA A 85 8.09 9.73 0.57
CA ALA A 85 9.37 9.49 -0.08
C ALA A 85 9.40 8.17 -0.87
N ILE A 86 8.69 7.14 -0.40
CA ILE A 86 8.54 5.85 -1.10
C ILE A 86 7.56 5.98 -2.26
N ALA A 87 6.39 6.59 -2.01
CA ALA A 87 5.22 6.52 -2.87
C ALA A 87 4.49 7.87 -2.99
N PHE A 88 5.13 8.87 -3.60
CA PHE A 88 4.54 10.18 -3.85
C PHE A 88 3.47 10.16 -4.96
N TRP A 89 2.24 9.80 -4.60
CA TRP A 89 1.05 9.87 -5.45
C TRP A 89 -0.21 10.00 -4.56
N PRO A 90 -1.25 10.75 -4.96
CA PRO A 90 -1.43 11.48 -6.22
C PRO A 90 -0.61 12.79 -6.34
N ASP A 91 -0.05 13.03 -7.54
CA ASP A 91 0.69 14.26 -7.85
C ASP A 91 -0.14 15.23 -8.72
N ALA A 92 -1.15 15.85 -8.10
CA ALA A 92 -2.07 16.74 -8.82
C ALA A 92 -1.40 17.99 -9.42
N ARG A 93 -0.20 18.37 -8.94
CA ARG A 93 0.53 19.59 -9.35
C ARG A 93 1.68 19.29 -10.31
N GLY A 94 1.93 18.02 -10.64
CA GLY A 94 3.02 17.57 -11.50
C GLY A 94 4.39 17.97 -10.92
N LEU A 95 4.55 17.84 -9.60
CA LEU A 95 5.80 18.17 -8.92
C LEU A 95 6.92 17.20 -9.32
N THR A 96 6.60 15.92 -9.49
CA THR A 96 7.56 14.86 -9.83
C THR A 96 8.31 15.22 -11.11
N GLU A 97 7.55 15.50 -12.17
CA GLU A 97 8.11 15.91 -13.46
C GLU A 97 8.97 17.18 -13.34
N LYS A 98 8.45 18.22 -12.67
CA LYS A 98 9.14 19.51 -12.53
C LYS A 98 10.45 19.36 -11.76
N THR A 99 10.44 18.60 -10.68
CA THR A 99 11.62 18.41 -9.83
C THR A 99 12.67 17.56 -10.56
N LEU A 100 12.29 16.48 -11.24
CA LEU A 100 13.21 15.67 -12.03
C LEU A 100 13.83 16.49 -13.19
N ARG A 101 13.02 17.24 -13.96
CA ARG A 101 13.55 18.11 -15.03
C ARG A 101 14.54 19.13 -14.49
N ARG A 102 14.25 19.73 -13.34
CA ARG A 102 15.17 20.70 -12.71
C ARG A 102 16.49 20.03 -12.33
N LEU A 103 16.45 18.91 -11.60
CA LEU A 103 17.66 18.17 -11.21
C LEU A 103 18.51 17.80 -12.42
N ILE A 104 17.89 17.31 -13.50
CA ILE A 104 18.57 16.92 -14.75
C ILE A 104 19.17 18.13 -15.46
N ALA A 105 18.42 19.23 -15.59
CA ALA A 105 18.90 20.44 -16.27
C ALA A 105 20.03 21.15 -15.52
N GLU A 106 20.03 21.08 -14.18
CA GLU A 106 21.05 21.69 -13.32
C GLU A 106 22.27 20.78 -13.09
N GLU A 107 22.18 19.49 -13.46
CA GLU A 107 23.13 18.44 -13.08
C GLU A 107 23.51 18.53 -11.58
N ASP A 108 22.49 18.67 -10.73
CA ASP A 108 22.66 18.94 -9.31
C ASP A 108 23.53 17.87 -8.63
N PRO A 109 24.72 18.22 -8.07
CA PRO A 109 25.65 17.24 -7.54
C PRO A 109 25.11 16.46 -6.32
N VAL A 110 23.94 16.84 -5.79
CA VAL A 110 23.24 16.14 -4.70
C VAL A 110 23.09 14.63 -4.96
N VAL A 111 22.95 14.20 -6.22
CA VAL A 111 22.86 12.77 -6.60
C VAL A 111 24.09 11.95 -6.20
N ASN A 112 25.25 12.61 -5.99
CA ASN A 112 26.49 11.96 -5.58
C ASN A 112 26.64 11.86 -4.06
N THR A 113 25.64 12.33 -3.29
CA THR A 113 25.71 12.38 -1.83
C THR A 113 24.51 11.69 -1.21
N PRO A 114 24.64 10.48 -0.64
CA PRO A 114 23.48 9.76 -0.07
C PRO A 114 22.71 10.58 0.99
N HIS A 115 23.43 11.24 1.90
CA HIS A 115 22.82 12.11 2.90
C HIS A 115 22.14 13.34 2.28
N GLY A 116 22.76 13.97 1.27
CA GLY A 116 22.14 15.12 0.60
C GLY A 116 20.90 14.70 -0.19
N TYR A 117 20.95 13.53 -0.82
CA TYR A 117 19.84 12.98 -1.59
C TYR A 117 18.64 12.65 -0.70
N ALA A 118 18.85 12.15 0.51
CA ALA A 118 17.78 11.90 1.48
C ALA A 118 16.98 13.16 1.88
N GLU A 119 17.51 14.37 1.62
CA GLU A 119 16.87 15.66 1.88
C GLU A 119 16.19 16.27 0.65
N VAL A 120 16.33 15.64 -0.55
CA VAL A 120 15.63 16.15 -1.74
C VAL A 120 14.13 15.96 -1.59
N SER A 121 13.39 16.79 -2.32
CA SER A 121 11.92 16.71 -2.33
C SER A 121 11.45 15.29 -2.63
N VAL A 122 10.47 14.81 -1.86
CA VAL A 122 9.81 13.51 -2.07
C VAL A 122 9.29 13.32 -3.49
N ALA A 123 9.01 14.41 -4.21
CA ALA A 123 8.61 14.37 -5.61
C ALA A 123 9.71 13.84 -6.55
N ALA A 124 10.99 13.88 -6.18
CA ALA A 124 12.08 13.30 -6.98
C ALA A 124 12.55 11.94 -6.45
N ARG A 125 11.84 11.33 -5.50
CA ARG A 125 12.26 10.10 -4.80
C ARG A 125 11.27 8.96 -5.04
N GLY A 126 11.72 7.75 -4.69
CA GLY A 126 10.89 6.56 -4.64
C GLY A 126 10.31 6.08 -5.98
N LEU A 127 9.25 5.28 -5.87
CA LEU A 127 8.71 4.47 -6.95
C LEU A 127 8.10 5.30 -8.09
N PHE A 128 7.55 6.48 -7.80
CA PHE A 128 6.94 7.33 -8.82
C PHE A 128 7.95 8.18 -9.57
N ALA A 129 9.05 8.60 -8.94
CA ALA A 129 10.17 9.19 -9.66
C ALA A 129 10.78 8.17 -10.64
N LEU A 130 10.92 6.91 -10.21
CA LEU A 130 11.35 5.82 -11.08
C LEU A 130 10.34 5.51 -12.20
N ASP A 131 9.03 5.59 -11.96
CA ASP A 131 8.01 5.44 -13.02
C ASP A 131 8.24 6.46 -14.17
N TYR A 132 8.65 7.69 -13.85
CA TYR A 132 9.06 8.67 -14.86
C TYR A 132 10.38 8.25 -15.53
N MET A 133 11.43 8.04 -14.75
CA MET A 133 12.78 7.79 -15.28
C MET A 133 12.89 6.49 -16.09
N LEU A 134 12.01 5.50 -15.88
CA LEU A 134 12.11 4.19 -16.52
C LEU A 134 11.09 3.96 -17.64
N TYR A 135 10.03 4.78 -17.72
CA TYR A 135 8.92 4.55 -18.67
C TYR A 135 8.41 5.80 -19.39
N ASP A 136 8.70 7.02 -18.92
CA ASP A 136 8.29 8.23 -19.64
C ASP A 136 9.28 8.51 -20.77
N GLU A 137 8.81 8.63 -22.02
CA GLU A 137 9.66 8.81 -23.21
C GLU A 137 10.57 10.05 -23.12
N ASP A 138 10.10 11.11 -22.44
CA ASP A 138 10.85 12.35 -22.23
C ASP A 138 12.01 12.19 -21.23
N PHE A 139 12.02 11.10 -20.46
CA PHE A 139 13.01 10.85 -19.40
C PHE A 139 13.83 9.59 -19.65
N ALA A 140 13.24 8.51 -20.19
CA ALA A 140 13.84 7.18 -20.25
C ALA A 140 14.91 6.99 -21.34
N SER A 141 15.24 8.04 -22.10
CA SER A 141 16.20 8.02 -23.21
C SER A 141 17.64 8.41 -22.82
N TYR A 142 18.02 8.24 -21.54
CA TYR A 142 19.38 8.52 -21.08
C TYR A 142 20.35 7.36 -21.28
N GLU A 143 21.62 7.71 -21.44
CA GLU A 143 22.73 6.76 -21.60
C GLU A 143 23.38 6.40 -20.26
N ALA A 144 24.08 5.27 -20.22
CA ALA A 144 24.93 4.90 -19.11
C ALA A 144 26.00 5.98 -18.84
N GLY A 145 26.26 6.27 -17.56
CA GLY A 145 27.21 7.30 -17.14
C GLY A 145 26.72 8.76 -17.27
N SER A 146 25.49 8.98 -17.74
CA SER A 146 24.85 10.29 -17.73
C SER A 146 24.43 10.72 -16.31
N TYR A 147 24.13 12.01 -16.13
CA TYR A 147 23.52 12.50 -14.90
C TYR A 147 22.20 11.80 -14.57
N SER A 148 21.34 11.57 -15.58
CA SER A 148 20.06 10.89 -15.39
C SER A 148 20.23 9.45 -14.91
N CYS A 149 21.24 8.74 -15.39
CA CYS A 149 21.65 7.43 -14.89
C CYS A 149 22.08 7.50 -13.41
N ALA A 150 22.94 8.48 -13.05
CA ALA A 150 23.35 8.70 -11.66
C ALA A 150 22.16 9.07 -10.74
N LEU A 151 21.20 9.84 -11.27
CA LEU A 151 19.95 10.16 -10.57
C LEU A 151 19.13 8.90 -10.29
N VAL A 152 18.98 7.99 -11.27
CA VAL A 152 18.29 6.70 -11.03
C VAL A 152 19.00 5.86 -9.97
N GLN A 153 20.33 5.82 -10.00
CA GLN A 153 21.12 5.16 -8.96
C GLN A 153 20.88 5.78 -7.58
N ALA A 154 20.83 7.10 -7.47
CA ALA A 154 20.52 7.80 -6.23
C ALA A 154 19.10 7.51 -5.72
N ILE A 155 18.08 7.52 -6.61
CA ILE A 155 16.69 7.21 -6.25
C ILE A 155 16.59 5.79 -5.69
N THR A 156 17.20 4.81 -6.37
CA THR A 156 17.11 3.39 -5.96
C THR A 156 17.86 3.13 -4.66
N ALA A 157 19.03 3.75 -4.45
CA ALA A 157 19.78 3.65 -3.20
C ALA A 157 19.00 4.26 -2.02
N ASP A 158 18.42 5.45 -2.18
CA ASP A 158 17.60 6.09 -1.15
C ASP A 158 16.36 5.24 -0.80
N LEU A 159 15.70 4.67 -1.81
CA LEU A 159 14.55 3.79 -1.60
C LEU A 159 14.93 2.52 -0.82
N ALA A 160 16.07 1.90 -1.13
CA ALA A 160 16.57 0.73 -0.41
C ALA A 160 16.95 1.07 1.04
N ASP A 161 17.61 2.21 1.27
CA ASP A 161 17.95 2.70 2.60
C ASP A 161 16.70 2.96 3.45
N LEU A 162 15.67 3.58 2.87
CA LEU A 162 14.39 3.82 3.54
C LEU A 162 13.68 2.51 3.90
N ALA A 163 13.57 1.57 2.95
CA ALA A 163 12.92 0.30 3.19
C ALA A 163 13.64 -0.53 4.26
N GLY A 164 14.98 -0.56 4.23
CA GLY A 164 15.79 -1.23 5.24
C GLY A 164 15.67 -0.63 6.64
N LYS A 165 15.58 0.71 6.75
CA LYS A 165 15.34 1.40 8.04
C LYS A 165 13.97 1.05 8.61
N ILE A 166 12.92 1.10 7.78
CA ILE A 166 11.55 0.76 8.21
C ILE A 166 11.49 -0.68 8.69
N GLU A 167 12.05 -1.64 7.93
CA GLU A 167 12.11 -3.05 8.33
C GLU A 167 12.83 -3.21 9.68
N ALA A 168 13.99 -2.58 9.84
CA ALA A 168 14.78 -2.67 11.07
C ALA A 168 14.01 -2.13 12.28
N GLU A 169 13.34 -0.98 12.16
CA GLU A 169 12.57 -0.35 13.24
C GLU A 169 11.30 -1.15 13.59
N TRP A 170 10.71 -1.84 12.61
CA TRP A 170 9.64 -2.81 12.86
C TRP A 170 10.14 -3.97 13.73
N LEU A 171 11.28 -4.56 13.39
CA LEU A 171 11.87 -5.69 14.10
C LEU A 171 12.40 -5.31 15.49
N SER A 172 13.00 -4.13 15.64
CA SER A 172 13.68 -3.72 16.86
C SER A 172 12.78 -3.07 17.90
N GLY A 173 11.53 -2.71 17.54
CA GLY A 173 10.67 -2.00 18.48
C GLY A 173 9.19 -2.06 18.14
N PHE A 174 8.79 -1.64 16.95
CA PHE A 174 7.36 -1.34 16.72
C PHE A 174 6.47 -2.60 16.73
N ALA A 175 6.96 -3.76 16.30
CA ALA A 175 6.24 -5.03 16.49
C ALA A 175 6.01 -5.36 17.97
N GLU A 176 6.97 -5.06 18.84
CA GLU A 176 6.82 -5.25 20.28
C GLU A 176 5.87 -4.23 20.90
N THR A 177 5.81 -3.01 20.38
CA THR A 177 4.79 -2.01 20.74
C THR A 177 3.37 -2.54 20.45
N LEU A 178 3.17 -3.32 19.40
CA LEU A 178 1.87 -3.95 19.15
C LEU A 178 1.62 -5.15 20.08
N ARG A 179 2.62 -5.99 20.31
CA ARG A 179 2.52 -7.20 21.16
C ARG A 179 2.31 -6.90 22.64
N SER A 180 2.92 -5.82 23.13
CA SER A 180 2.85 -5.41 24.54
C SER A 180 1.64 -4.53 24.86
N ALA A 181 0.66 -4.41 23.95
CA ALA A 181 -0.50 -3.56 24.14
C ALA A 181 -1.28 -3.90 25.43
N GLY A 182 -1.54 -2.89 26.25
CA GLY A 182 -2.14 -3.02 27.57
C GLY A 182 -1.21 -3.50 28.69
N GLN A 183 0.08 -3.73 28.42
CA GLN A 183 1.08 -3.99 29.45
C GLN A 183 1.66 -2.68 30.02
N PRO A 184 2.14 -2.67 31.28
CA PRO A 184 2.83 -1.52 31.86
C PRO A 184 4.05 -1.11 31.00
N GLY A 185 4.15 0.18 30.68
CA GLY A 185 5.24 0.73 29.86
C GLY A 185 4.88 0.94 28.38
N ASN A 186 3.79 0.35 27.90
CA ASN A 186 3.25 0.67 26.58
C ASN A 186 2.31 1.88 26.67
N THR A 187 2.76 3.02 26.15
CA THR A 187 1.98 4.27 26.12
C THR A 187 1.30 4.51 24.77
N THR A 188 1.56 3.67 23.76
CA THR A 188 0.99 3.81 22.42
C THR A 188 -0.34 3.07 22.30
N TYR A 189 -0.41 1.85 22.83
CA TYR A 189 -1.62 1.03 22.85
C TYR A 189 -1.92 0.58 24.28
N LEU A 190 -2.97 1.15 24.85
CA LEU A 190 -3.39 0.94 26.24
C LEU A 190 -4.21 -0.34 26.41
N SER A 191 -4.60 -1.00 25.32
CA SER A 191 -5.20 -2.33 25.34
C SER A 191 -4.95 -3.10 24.04
N ALA A 192 -4.96 -4.44 24.10
CA ALA A 192 -4.87 -5.29 22.91
C ALA A 192 -5.96 -4.98 21.87
N ARG A 193 -7.14 -4.52 22.33
CA ARG A 193 -8.23 -4.11 21.45
C ARG A 193 -7.87 -2.91 20.58
N GLU A 194 -7.10 -1.95 21.10
CA GLU A 194 -6.69 -0.77 20.30
C GLU A 194 -5.78 -1.16 19.14
N VAL A 195 -4.93 -2.17 19.31
CA VAL A 195 -4.10 -2.68 18.20
C VAL A 195 -4.98 -3.32 17.13
N THR A 196 -5.92 -4.17 17.53
CA THR A 196 -6.84 -4.79 16.58
C THR A 196 -7.68 -3.74 15.84
N GLN A 197 -8.14 -2.71 16.54
CA GLN A 197 -8.86 -1.58 15.93
C GLN A 197 -7.96 -0.82 14.96
N ALA A 198 -6.70 -0.53 15.33
CA ALA A 198 -5.76 0.14 14.45
C ALA A 198 -5.50 -0.67 13.16
N LEU A 199 -5.30 -1.99 13.27
CA LEU A 199 -5.11 -2.87 12.12
C LEU A 199 -6.38 -2.96 11.25
N PHE A 200 -7.56 -3.04 11.86
CA PHE A 200 -8.83 -3.03 11.14
C PHE A 200 -9.07 -1.69 10.42
N THR A 201 -8.64 -0.57 11.01
CA THR A 201 -8.64 0.74 10.35
C THR A 201 -7.73 0.72 9.12
N GLN A 202 -6.53 0.13 9.18
CA GLN A 202 -5.67 0.01 7.98
C GLN A 202 -6.36 -0.74 6.83
N LEU A 203 -7.01 -1.86 7.14
CA LEU A 203 -7.77 -2.65 6.16
C LEU A 203 -8.87 -1.82 5.49
N THR A 204 -9.72 -1.16 6.28
CA THR A 204 -10.89 -0.43 5.78
C THR A 204 -10.53 0.87 5.07
N THR A 205 -9.54 1.60 5.58
CA THR A 205 -9.00 2.81 4.93
C THR A 205 -8.31 2.49 3.62
N ALA A 206 -7.61 1.35 3.51
CA ALA A 206 -6.98 0.95 2.25
C ALA A 206 -7.98 0.53 1.17
N LEU A 207 -9.07 -0.16 1.54
CA LEU A 207 -10.18 -0.45 0.61
C LEU A 207 -10.84 0.85 0.10
N GLU A 208 -11.00 1.84 0.97
CA GLU A 208 -11.49 3.17 0.60
C GLU A 208 -10.51 3.89 -0.33
N PHE A 209 -9.21 3.83 -0.03
CA PHE A 209 -8.16 4.39 -0.89
C PHE A 209 -8.14 3.74 -2.28
N ASP A 210 -8.27 2.42 -2.37
CA ASP A 210 -8.36 1.72 -3.66
C ASP A 210 -9.57 2.17 -4.48
N ALA A 211 -10.73 2.25 -3.83
CA ALA A 211 -11.96 2.68 -4.49
C ALA A 211 -11.89 4.15 -4.93
N ASP A 212 -11.53 5.06 -4.04
CA ASP A 212 -11.69 6.49 -4.26
C ASP A 212 -10.47 7.14 -4.90
N GLN A 213 -9.26 6.65 -4.59
CA GLN A 213 -8.04 7.16 -5.20
C GLN A 213 -7.66 6.33 -6.43
N ARG A 214 -7.31 5.04 -6.28
CA ARG A 214 -6.73 4.26 -7.39
C ARG A 214 -7.69 4.08 -8.56
N LEU A 215 -8.98 3.88 -8.29
CA LEU A 215 -10.03 3.81 -9.32
C LEU A 215 -10.73 5.15 -9.55
N GLY A 216 -11.02 5.91 -8.49
CA GLY A 216 -11.79 7.16 -8.60
C GLY A 216 -11.07 8.29 -9.32
N GLN A 217 -9.76 8.48 -9.08
CA GLN A 217 -8.99 9.55 -9.73
C GLN A 217 -8.96 9.43 -11.26
N PRO A 218 -8.65 8.27 -11.87
CA PRO A 218 -8.69 8.14 -13.32
C PRO A 218 -10.10 8.22 -13.90
N MET A 219 -11.11 7.74 -13.19
CA MET A 219 -12.49 7.85 -13.65
C MET A 219 -12.99 9.30 -13.73
N GLY A 220 -12.64 10.17 -12.77
CA GLY A 220 -13.17 11.54 -12.75
C GLY A 220 -14.70 11.61 -12.83
N THR A 221 -15.25 12.73 -13.33
CA THR A 221 -16.69 12.82 -13.63
C THR A 221 -16.99 12.19 -14.98
N PHE A 222 -18.27 11.89 -15.24
CA PHE A 222 -18.70 11.31 -16.51
C PHE A 222 -18.30 12.18 -17.71
N GLU A 223 -18.42 13.50 -17.59
CA GLU A 223 -18.09 14.47 -18.63
C GLU A 223 -16.59 14.78 -18.72
N ARG A 224 -15.80 14.40 -17.69
CA ARG A 224 -14.38 14.75 -17.57
C ARG A 224 -13.58 13.57 -17.01
N PRO A 225 -13.43 12.47 -17.78
CA PRO A 225 -12.53 11.39 -17.43
C PRO A 225 -11.08 11.89 -17.33
N ARG A 226 -10.28 11.25 -16.48
CA ARG A 226 -8.91 11.68 -16.15
C ARG A 226 -7.92 10.51 -16.17
N PRO A 227 -7.83 9.69 -17.22
CA PRO A 227 -6.95 8.50 -17.23
C PRO A 227 -5.49 8.80 -16.87
N LYS A 228 -5.00 10.01 -17.21
CA LYS A 228 -3.64 10.46 -16.83
C LYS A 228 -3.40 10.56 -15.32
N ARG A 229 -4.43 10.51 -14.48
CA ARG A 229 -4.33 10.48 -13.01
C ARG A 229 -4.20 9.08 -12.43
N ALA A 230 -4.30 8.01 -13.22
CA ALA A 230 -4.09 6.66 -12.74
C ALA A 230 -2.69 6.50 -12.10
N GLU A 231 -2.62 5.73 -11.01
CA GLU A 231 -1.39 5.40 -10.30
C GLU A 231 -0.44 4.61 -11.22
N ALA A 232 0.83 5.02 -11.32
CA ALA A 232 1.86 4.28 -12.06
C ALA A 232 1.43 3.91 -13.51
N ARG A 233 0.71 4.82 -14.17
CA ARG A 233 0.17 4.59 -15.51
C ARG A 233 1.24 4.39 -16.58
N ARG A 234 2.46 4.91 -16.38
CA ARG A 234 3.53 4.88 -17.39
C ARG A 234 4.10 3.48 -17.53
N SER A 235 4.31 2.82 -16.39
CA SER A 235 4.62 1.41 -16.31
C SER A 235 3.42 0.49 -16.57
N GLY A 236 2.21 1.04 -16.81
CA GLY A 236 1.00 0.25 -17.02
C GLY A 236 0.55 -0.54 -15.79
N ARG A 237 0.90 -0.08 -14.59
CA ARG A 237 0.71 -0.84 -13.34
C ARG A 237 -0.60 -0.57 -12.62
N SER A 238 -1.43 0.37 -13.07
CA SER A 238 -2.63 0.82 -12.34
C SER A 238 -3.52 -0.34 -11.87
N LEU A 239 -3.89 -1.25 -12.77
CA LEU A 239 -4.72 -2.43 -12.43
C LEU A 239 -3.94 -3.46 -11.61
N ARG A 240 -2.65 -3.68 -11.91
CA ARG A 240 -1.78 -4.60 -11.18
C ARG A 240 -1.66 -4.19 -9.71
N ASN A 241 -1.48 -2.90 -9.45
CA ASN A 241 -1.39 -2.34 -8.11
C ASN A 241 -2.71 -2.53 -7.34
N VAL A 242 -3.87 -2.23 -7.95
CA VAL A 242 -5.17 -2.51 -7.31
C VAL A 242 -5.31 -4.00 -6.97
N THR A 243 -4.90 -4.89 -7.87
CA THR A 243 -5.00 -6.34 -7.65
C THR A 243 -4.10 -6.79 -6.50
N LEU A 244 -2.84 -6.37 -6.47
CA LEU A 244 -1.90 -6.69 -5.39
C LEU A 244 -2.33 -6.10 -4.03
N SER A 245 -2.91 -4.89 -4.03
CA SER A 245 -3.52 -4.29 -2.84
C SER A 245 -4.64 -5.18 -2.31
N LEU A 246 -5.56 -5.62 -3.17
CA LEU A 246 -6.66 -6.50 -2.78
C LEU A 246 -6.17 -7.88 -2.29
N GLU A 247 -5.13 -8.45 -2.90
CA GLU A 247 -4.51 -9.70 -2.42
C GLU A 247 -3.94 -9.55 -1.01
N ALA A 248 -3.21 -8.46 -0.75
CA ALA A 248 -2.66 -8.16 0.57
C ALA A 248 -3.76 -7.95 1.62
N LEU A 249 -4.77 -7.14 1.29
CA LEU A 249 -5.89 -6.84 2.17
C LEU A 249 -6.75 -8.07 2.45
N ARG A 250 -6.91 -8.96 1.48
CA ARG A 250 -7.58 -10.26 1.66
C ARG A 250 -6.83 -11.14 2.66
N GLN A 251 -5.50 -11.23 2.54
CA GLN A 251 -4.68 -11.98 3.49
C GLN A 251 -4.84 -11.39 4.90
N MET A 252 -4.70 -10.07 5.04
CA MET A 252 -4.85 -9.38 6.32
C MET A 252 -6.24 -9.63 6.94
N ALA A 253 -7.31 -9.52 6.14
CA ALA A 253 -8.68 -9.80 6.60
C ALA A 253 -8.85 -11.23 7.11
N SER A 254 -8.19 -12.22 6.47
CA SER A 254 -8.25 -13.61 6.91
C SER A 254 -7.54 -13.86 8.25
N LEU A 255 -6.55 -13.04 8.59
CA LEU A 255 -5.78 -13.14 9.84
C LEU A 255 -6.40 -12.31 10.98
N LEU A 256 -7.17 -11.28 10.66
CA LEU A 256 -7.75 -10.36 11.64
C LEU A 256 -8.92 -10.94 12.45
N ALA A 257 -9.54 -12.04 12.03
CA ALA A 257 -10.68 -12.62 12.73
C ALA A 257 -10.64 -14.15 12.77
N GLU A 258 -11.10 -14.72 13.89
CA GLU A 258 -11.26 -16.17 14.06
C GLU A 258 -12.69 -16.51 14.54
N PRO A 259 -13.49 -17.26 13.76
CA PRO A 259 -13.17 -17.79 12.43
C PRO A 259 -12.99 -16.67 11.38
N PRO A 260 -12.34 -16.96 10.23
CA PRO A 260 -12.16 -15.99 9.17
C PRO A 260 -13.50 -15.42 8.65
N PRO A 261 -13.53 -14.15 8.22
CA PRO A 261 -14.77 -13.47 7.79
C PRO A 261 -15.18 -13.95 6.39
N ALA A 262 -16.07 -14.93 6.33
CA ALA A 262 -16.34 -15.70 5.12
C ALA A 262 -16.97 -14.85 4.00
N GLU A 263 -17.87 -13.92 4.34
CA GLU A 263 -18.52 -13.07 3.34
C GLU A 263 -17.54 -12.05 2.75
N THR A 264 -16.70 -11.47 3.61
CA THR A 264 -15.61 -10.55 3.25
C THR A 264 -14.61 -11.23 2.32
N LEU A 265 -14.16 -12.43 2.66
CA LEU A 265 -13.22 -13.20 1.83
C LEU A 265 -13.83 -13.60 0.48
N ALA A 266 -15.11 -13.98 0.46
CA ALA A 266 -15.81 -14.27 -0.79
C ALA A 266 -15.94 -13.03 -1.69
N ALA A 267 -16.18 -11.85 -1.10
CA ALA A 267 -16.23 -10.58 -1.82
C ALA A 267 -14.87 -10.19 -2.42
N PHE A 268 -13.76 -10.44 -1.69
CA PHE A 268 -12.40 -10.31 -2.23
C PHE A 268 -12.18 -11.25 -3.42
N ASP A 269 -12.50 -12.54 -3.29
CA ASP A 269 -12.31 -13.53 -4.35
C ASP A 269 -13.09 -13.19 -5.63
N MET A 270 -14.30 -12.67 -5.49
CA MET A 270 -15.10 -12.18 -6.62
C MET A 270 -14.45 -10.95 -7.27
N SER A 271 -13.97 -10.01 -6.47
CA SER A 271 -13.36 -8.76 -6.96
C SER A 271 -12.06 -9.03 -7.71
N LEU A 272 -11.20 -9.92 -7.20
CA LEU A 272 -9.96 -10.33 -7.86
C LEU A 272 -10.25 -10.99 -9.22
N LYS A 273 -11.20 -11.93 -9.28
CA LYS A 273 -11.66 -12.53 -10.54
C LYS A 273 -12.22 -11.52 -11.54
N ASN A 274 -12.83 -10.43 -11.05
CA ASN A 274 -13.34 -9.37 -11.92
C ASN A 274 -12.22 -8.45 -12.41
N ALA A 275 -11.22 -8.16 -11.57
CA ALA A 275 -10.04 -7.38 -11.94
C ALA A 275 -9.24 -8.06 -13.07
N GLU A 276 -9.05 -9.38 -13.01
CA GLU A 276 -8.37 -10.17 -14.06
C GLU A 276 -9.00 -10.03 -15.45
N ARG A 277 -10.31 -9.76 -15.51
CA ARG A 277 -11.08 -9.67 -16.78
C ARG A 277 -11.18 -8.25 -17.34
N LEU A 278 -10.60 -7.26 -16.67
CA LEU A 278 -10.80 -5.86 -17.02
C LEU A 278 -10.09 -5.49 -18.33
N ASP A 279 -8.92 -6.08 -18.59
CA ASP A 279 -8.07 -5.85 -19.78
C ASP A 279 -7.82 -4.35 -20.04
N ASP A 280 -7.46 -3.62 -18.98
CA ASP A 280 -7.14 -2.19 -19.02
C ASP A 280 -6.05 -1.87 -17.98
N PRO A 281 -4.78 -2.20 -18.27
CA PRO A 281 -3.69 -2.13 -17.29
C PRO A 281 -3.45 -0.72 -16.73
N ALA A 282 -3.69 0.33 -17.53
CA ALA A 282 -3.47 1.72 -17.15
C ALA A 282 -4.76 2.49 -16.79
N PHE A 283 -5.93 1.84 -16.84
CA PHE A 283 -7.25 2.48 -16.77
C PHE A 283 -7.46 3.55 -17.84
N ALA A 284 -6.91 3.38 -19.04
CA ALA A 284 -7.08 4.31 -20.15
C ALA A 284 -8.51 4.23 -20.74
N GLY A 285 -9.16 3.07 -20.64
CA GLY A 285 -10.50 2.81 -21.17
C GLY A 285 -11.61 3.62 -20.49
N VAL A 286 -11.35 4.25 -19.34
CA VAL A 286 -12.31 5.13 -18.62
C VAL A 286 -12.78 6.34 -19.45
N GLU A 287 -12.09 6.65 -20.55
CA GLU A 287 -12.54 7.68 -21.51
C GLU A 287 -13.81 7.28 -22.26
N THR A 288 -14.13 5.99 -22.32
CA THR A 288 -15.34 5.46 -22.96
C THR A 288 -16.40 5.12 -21.92
N PRO A 289 -17.71 5.25 -22.24
CA PRO A 289 -18.77 4.84 -21.32
C PRO A 289 -18.67 3.36 -20.88
N GLN A 290 -18.31 2.47 -21.80
CA GLN A 290 -18.17 1.05 -21.53
C GLN A 290 -16.97 0.74 -20.63
N GLY A 291 -15.80 1.32 -20.92
CA GLY A 291 -14.61 1.13 -20.09
C GLY A 291 -14.79 1.73 -18.69
N ARG A 292 -15.40 2.92 -18.60
CA ARG A 292 -15.79 3.53 -17.33
C ARG A 292 -16.67 2.59 -16.51
N LEU A 293 -17.74 2.03 -17.10
CA LEU A 293 -18.65 1.13 -16.39
C LEU A 293 -17.94 -0.10 -15.82
N LYS A 294 -16.96 -0.65 -16.53
CA LYS A 294 -16.17 -1.78 -16.00
C LYS A 294 -15.34 -1.38 -14.77
N VAL A 295 -14.67 -0.22 -14.81
CA VAL A 295 -13.88 0.29 -13.68
C VAL A 295 -14.78 0.66 -12.49
N GLU A 296 -15.95 1.25 -12.77
CA GLU A 296 -16.96 1.56 -11.77
C GLU A 296 -17.52 0.29 -11.12
N ALA A 297 -17.76 -0.78 -11.88
CA ALA A 297 -18.16 -2.07 -11.32
C ALA A 297 -17.10 -2.65 -10.37
N LEU A 298 -15.81 -2.55 -10.71
CA LEU A 298 -14.74 -2.93 -9.79
C LEU A 298 -14.73 -2.05 -8.53
N GLN A 299 -14.91 -0.72 -8.67
CA GLN A 299 -15.00 0.20 -7.54
C GLN A 299 -16.15 -0.17 -6.59
N GLN A 300 -17.33 -0.51 -7.13
CA GLN A 300 -18.47 -0.93 -6.30
C GLN A 300 -18.20 -2.26 -5.61
N ASN A 301 -17.51 -3.20 -6.26
CA ASN A 301 -17.12 -4.46 -5.61
C ASN A 301 -16.16 -4.21 -4.42
N ILE A 302 -15.19 -3.30 -4.56
CA ILE A 302 -14.28 -2.92 -3.46
C ILE A 302 -15.04 -2.27 -2.30
N ARG A 303 -16.01 -1.40 -2.59
CA ARG A 303 -16.89 -0.82 -1.56
C ARG A 303 -17.73 -1.89 -0.85
N ALA A 304 -18.22 -2.88 -1.59
CA ALA A 304 -18.95 -4.00 -1.01
C ALA A 304 -18.06 -4.86 -0.08
N ILE A 305 -16.78 -5.08 -0.42
CA ILE A 305 -15.81 -5.71 0.49
C ILE A 305 -15.71 -4.91 1.79
N ARG A 306 -15.55 -3.59 1.70
CA ARG A 306 -15.44 -2.73 2.89
C ARG A 306 -16.69 -2.82 3.78
N THR A 307 -17.88 -2.82 3.19
CA THR A 307 -19.13 -3.01 3.93
C THR A 307 -19.16 -4.37 4.65
N ALA A 308 -18.85 -5.46 3.94
CA ALA A 308 -18.81 -6.80 4.53
C ALA A 308 -17.78 -6.90 5.68
N ALA A 309 -16.60 -6.30 5.51
CA ALA A 309 -15.57 -6.26 6.54
C ALA A 309 -16.03 -5.50 7.80
N ILE A 310 -16.75 -4.39 7.64
CA ILE A 310 -17.33 -3.64 8.77
C ILE A 310 -18.38 -4.48 9.49
N GLU A 311 -19.21 -5.22 8.76
CA GLU A 311 -20.27 -6.06 9.33
C GLU A 311 -19.72 -7.28 10.07
N GLU A 312 -18.82 -8.06 9.44
CA GLU A 312 -18.28 -9.31 10.01
C GLU A 312 -17.16 -9.07 11.03
N VAL A 313 -16.25 -8.12 10.75
CA VAL A 313 -15.06 -7.88 11.59
C VAL A 313 -15.27 -6.67 12.50
N GLY A 314 -15.81 -5.56 11.99
CA GLY A 314 -16.01 -4.35 12.80
C GLY A 314 -16.94 -4.55 13.99
N THR A 315 -18.06 -5.28 13.80
CA THR A 315 -19.04 -5.56 14.86
C THR A 315 -18.45 -6.33 16.04
N SER A 316 -17.59 -7.32 15.80
CA SER A 316 -16.96 -8.11 16.87
C SER A 316 -15.94 -7.28 17.66
N LEU A 317 -15.34 -6.28 17.03
CA LEU A 317 -14.40 -5.32 17.63
C LEU A 317 -15.09 -4.13 18.30
N GLY A 318 -16.43 -4.11 18.33
CA GLY A 318 -17.26 -3.00 18.80
C GLY A 318 -16.92 -1.68 18.11
N VAL A 319 -16.49 -1.75 16.86
CA VAL A 319 -16.34 -0.61 15.94
C VAL A 319 -17.66 -0.55 15.17
N SER A 320 -18.53 0.39 15.51
CA SER A 320 -19.74 0.62 14.72
C SER A 320 -19.39 1.38 13.44
N ALA A 321 -20.25 1.27 12.42
CA ALA A 321 -20.12 1.88 11.09
C ALA A 321 -20.09 3.44 11.06
N GLY A 322 -19.70 4.10 12.15
CA GLY A 322 -19.60 5.54 12.31
C GLY A 322 -18.23 6.03 12.81
N PHE A 323 -17.21 5.16 12.91
CA PHE A 323 -15.82 5.61 13.06
C PHE A 323 -15.35 6.22 11.73
N ASN A 324 -15.67 7.49 11.51
CA ASN A 324 -14.99 8.29 10.51
C ASN A 324 -13.56 8.48 10.98
N SER A 325 -12.61 7.98 10.20
CA SER A 325 -11.17 8.22 10.35
C SER A 325 -10.76 9.68 10.07
N ALA A 326 -11.69 10.63 10.23
CA ALA A 326 -11.50 12.07 10.02
C ALA A 326 -11.66 12.88 11.32
N ASP A 327 -12.00 12.26 12.45
CA ASP A 327 -12.21 12.94 13.75
C ASP A 327 -10.99 12.85 14.70
N GLY A 328 -9.78 12.64 14.18
CA GLY A 328 -8.56 12.60 15.00
C GLY A 328 -7.35 13.19 14.28
N ASP A 329 -7.11 14.47 14.57
CA ASP A 329 -5.95 15.34 14.28
C ASP A 329 -5.56 15.65 12.83
#